data_AF-A0AAN5CLK3-F1
#
_entry.id   AF-A0AAN5CLK3-F1
#
_cell.length_a   1.000
_cell.length_b   1.000
_cell.length_c   1.000
_cell.angle_alpha   90.00
_cell.angle_beta   90.00
_cell.angle_gamma   90.00
#
_symmetry.space_group_name_H-M   'P 1'
#
loop_
_entity.id
_entity.type
_entity.pdbx_description
1 polymer ?
#
loop_
_entity_poly.entity_id
_entity_poly.type
_entity_poly.pdbx_seq_one_letter_code
_entity_poly.pdbx_strand_id
1 'polypeptide(L)'
;MMTIRFANVDYKKLREELIQLPGLKERVQKVVDVVMPSGLFKSPDTVAFAVETMLAKFLMADKYEPDHKFAGKITLVRAQQGSGREEELGNDYGVAAVSDEHQIFVVGGDHDSFVQGESSSKTVEIINQAITETNNN
;
A
#
# COMPACT_ATOMS: atom_id res chain seq x y z
N MET A 1 7.07 15.29 3.41
CA MET A 1 6.46 14.18 2.65
C MET A 1 6.14 14.68 1.25
N MET A 2 6.92 14.30 0.23
CA MET A 2 6.61 14.65 -1.16
C MET A 2 5.40 13.83 -1.59
N THR A 3 4.25 14.48 -1.79
CA THR A 3 3.10 13.83 -2.40
C THR A 3 3.45 13.56 -3.86
N ILE A 4 3.59 12.30 -4.26
CA ILE A 4 3.71 11.94 -5.68
C ILE A 4 2.36 12.29 -6.31
N ARG A 5 2.34 13.35 -7.12
CA ARG A 5 1.14 13.83 -7.81
C ARG A 5 1.12 13.25 -9.20
N PHE A 6 0.25 12.27 -9.41
CA PHE A 6 0.10 11.60 -10.70
C PHE A 6 -0.49 12.51 -11.77
N ALA A 7 -1.25 13.53 -11.40
CA ALA A 7 -1.82 14.51 -12.33
C ALA A 7 -1.71 15.92 -11.77
N ASN A 8 -1.55 16.91 -12.65
CA ASN A 8 -1.54 18.32 -12.27
C ASN A 8 -2.97 18.80 -11.95
N VAL A 9 -3.47 18.41 -10.78
CA VAL A 9 -4.82 18.70 -10.30
C VAL A 9 -4.75 19.54 -9.02
N ASP A 10 -5.63 20.53 -8.90
CA ASP A 10 -5.83 21.23 -7.63
C ASP A 10 -6.59 20.31 -6.67
N TYR A 11 -5.84 19.61 -5.82
CA TYR A 11 -6.38 18.65 -4.86
C TYR A 11 -7.30 19.29 -3.83
N LYS A 12 -7.04 20.53 -3.40
CA LYS A 12 -7.86 21.19 -2.39
C LYS A 12 -9.22 21.49 -2.98
N LYS A 13 -9.23 22.12 -4.17
CA LYS A 13 -10.46 22.40 -4.90
C LYS A 13 -11.22 21.13 -5.27
N LEU A 14 -10.53 20.11 -5.79
CA LEU A 14 -11.16 18.85 -6.15
C LEU A 14 -11.82 18.19 -4.93
N ARG A 15 -11.16 18.19 -3.76
CA ARG A 15 -11.73 17.66 -2.52
C ARG A 15 -13.00 18.41 -2.12
N GLU A 16 -12.98 19.74 -2.16
CA GLU A 16 -14.14 20.57 -1.85
C GLU A 16 -15.32 20.26 -2.78
N GLU A 17 -15.06 20.15 -4.09
CA GLU A 17 -16.08 19.77 -5.09
C GLU A 17 -16.63 18.37 -4.85
N LEU A 18 -15.79 17.39 -4.54
CA LEU A 18 -16.22 16.01 -4.29
C LEU A 18 -17.13 15.88 -3.06
N ILE A 19 -16.86 16.63 -1.99
CA ILE A 19 -17.67 16.57 -0.76
C ILE A 19 -19.09 17.07 -0.99
N GLN A 20 -19.29 18.03 -1.90
CA GLN A 20 -20.63 18.57 -2.22
C GLN A 20 -21.47 17.61 -3.08
N LEU A 21 -20.87 16.57 -3.66
CA LEU A 21 -21.59 15.63 -4.52
C LEU A 21 -22.39 14.61 -3.68
N PRO A 22 -23.59 14.22 -4.17
CA PRO A 22 -24.58 13.48 -3.39
C PRO A 22 -24.19 12.04 -3.09
N GLY A 23 -23.33 11.42 -3.92
CA GLY A 23 -23.01 10.01 -3.78
C GLY A 23 -21.66 9.62 -4.40
N LEU A 24 -21.29 8.36 -4.20
CA LEU A 24 -20.05 7.79 -4.71
C LEU A 24 -20.01 7.83 -6.25
N LYS A 25 -21.12 7.51 -6.92
CA LYS A 25 -21.20 7.47 -8.37
C LYS A 25 -20.85 8.84 -8.99
N GLU A 26 -21.42 9.91 -8.46
CA GLU A 26 -21.16 11.27 -8.93
C GLU A 26 -19.72 11.69 -8.62
N ARG A 27 -19.18 11.30 -7.46
CA ARG A 27 -17.77 11.54 -7.10
C ARG A 27 -16.81 10.83 -8.04
N VAL A 28 -17.09 9.56 -8.38
CA VAL A 28 -16.30 8.78 -9.33
C VAL A 28 -16.31 9.46 -10.70
N GLN A 29 -17.49 9.81 -11.21
CA GLN A 29 -17.62 10.52 -12.49
C GLN A 29 -16.83 11.84 -12.49
N LYS A 30 -16.91 12.61 -11.40
CA LYS A 30 -16.17 13.86 -11.27
C LYS A 30 -14.65 13.64 -11.31
N VAL A 31 -14.13 12.59 -10.68
CA VAL A 31 -12.70 12.25 -10.76
C VAL A 31 -12.31 11.87 -12.20
N VAL A 32 -13.12 11.05 -12.86
CA VAL A 32 -12.93 10.68 -14.28
C VAL A 32 -12.82 11.93 -15.15
N ASP A 33 -13.77 12.85 -15.04
CA ASP A 33 -13.80 14.09 -15.84
C ASP A 33 -12.57 14.97 -15.60
N VAL A 34 -12.03 14.96 -14.38
CA VAL A 34 -10.88 15.79 -14.00
C VAL A 34 -9.55 15.18 -14.46
N VAL A 35 -9.38 13.86 -14.39
CA VAL A 35 -8.08 13.22 -14.65
C VAL A 35 -7.93 12.70 -16.08
N MET A 36 -9.01 12.36 -16.78
CA MET A 36 -8.94 11.91 -18.18
C MET A 36 -8.25 12.93 -19.12
N PRO A 37 -8.45 14.26 -18.99
CA PRO A 37 -7.75 15.24 -19.80
C PRO A 37 -6.23 15.26 -19.63
N SER A 38 -5.68 14.60 -18.60
CA SER A 38 -4.22 14.49 -18.42
C SER A 38 -3.55 13.61 -19.48
N GLY A 39 -4.31 12.77 -20.20
CA GLY A 39 -3.79 11.83 -21.21
C GLY A 39 -3.05 10.62 -20.61
N LEU A 40 -3.01 10.49 -19.28
CA LEU A 40 -2.27 9.42 -18.58
C LEU A 40 -3.01 8.09 -18.55
N PHE A 41 -4.33 8.09 -18.80
CA PHE A 41 -5.19 6.93 -18.63
C PHE A 41 -5.78 6.48 -19.97
N LYS A 42 -5.87 5.16 -20.16
CA LYS A 42 -6.32 4.54 -21.41
C LYS A 42 -7.83 4.67 -21.62
N SER A 43 -8.63 4.66 -20.54
CA SER A 43 -10.09 4.78 -20.64
C SER A 43 -10.70 5.37 -19.36
N PRO A 44 -11.87 6.03 -19.47
CA PRO A 44 -12.68 6.45 -18.33
C PRO A 44 -12.97 5.31 -17.35
N ASP A 45 -13.27 4.11 -17.87
CA ASP A 45 -13.57 2.92 -17.06
C ASP A 45 -12.39 2.49 -16.19
N THR A 46 -11.15 2.65 -16.69
CA THR A 46 -9.94 2.35 -15.91
C THR A 46 -9.84 3.25 -14.68
N VAL A 47 -10.16 4.54 -14.85
CA VAL A 47 -10.16 5.50 -13.75
C VAL A 47 -11.29 5.21 -12.77
N ALA A 48 -12.51 4.99 -13.28
CA ALA A 48 -13.66 4.67 -12.44
C ALA A 48 -13.41 3.43 -11.59
N PHE A 49 -12.93 2.36 -12.21
CA PHE A 49 -12.56 1.11 -11.54
C PHE A 49 -11.48 1.34 -10.48
N ALA A 50 -10.43 2.12 -10.79
CA ALA A 50 -9.36 2.41 -9.83
C ALA A 50 -9.88 3.16 -8.60
N VAL A 51 -10.76 4.16 -8.78
CA VAL A 51 -11.34 4.93 -7.66
C VAL A 51 -12.21 4.04 -6.77
N GLU A 52 -13.12 3.27 -7.37
CA GLU A 52 -14.04 2.39 -6.64
C GLU A 52 -13.27 1.29 -5.89
N THR A 53 -12.30 0.67 -6.57
CA THR A 53 -11.47 -0.37 -5.97
C THR A 53 -10.60 0.19 -4.85
N MET A 54 -10.05 1.39 -5.00
CA MET A 54 -9.26 2.02 -3.93
C MET A 54 -10.12 2.27 -2.69
N LEU A 55 -11.33 2.80 -2.87
CA LEU A 55 -12.27 2.99 -1.75
C LEU A 55 -12.60 1.66 -1.07
N ALA A 56 -12.93 0.62 -1.85
CA ALA A 56 -13.22 -0.69 -1.31
C ALA A 56 -12.02 -1.27 -0.53
N LYS A 57 -10.80 -1.14 -1.07
CA LYS A 57 -9.57 -1.56 -0.39
C LYS A 57 -9.37 -0.86 0.95
N PHE A 58 -9.61 0.45 1.02
CA PHE A 58 -9.52 1.17 2.29
C PHE A 58 -10.58 0.73 3.30
N LEU A 59 -11.84 0.54 2.87
CA LEU A 59 -12.90 0.06 3.75
C LEU A 59 -12.63 -1.36 4.26
N MET A 60 -12.06 -2.23 3.42
CA MET A 60 -11.67 -3.58 3.82
C MET A 60 -10.49 -3.55 4.80
N ALA A 61 -9.46 -2.74 4.52
CA ALA A 61 -8.29 -2.62 5.39
C ALA A 61 -8.64 -2.01 6.76
N ASP A 62 -9.54 -1.02 6.79
CA ASP A 62 -10.01 -0.36 8.02
C ASP A 62 -10.78 -1.32 8.95
N LYS A 63 -11.49 -2.29 8.37
CA LYS A 63 -12.30 -3.27 9.10
C LYS A 63 -11.58 -4.60 9.35
N TYR A 64 -10.39 -4.80 8.78
CA TYR A 64 -9.72 -6.08 8.86
C TYR A 64 -9.10 -6.28 10.25
N GLU A 65 -9.60 -7.28 10.96
CA GLU A 65 -9.10 -7.72 12.25
C GLU A 65 -9.01 -9.25 12.23
N PRO A 66 -7.82 -9.86 12.38
CA PRO A 66 -7.70 -11.31 12.46
C PRO A 66 -8.37 -11.85 13.73
N ASP A 67 -9.27 -12.83 13.58
CA ASP A 67 -9.95 -13.46 14.73
C ASP A 67 -8.99 -14.32 15.58
N HIS A 68 -7.89 -14.78 14.99
CA HIS A 68 -6.90 -15.65 15.61
C HIS A 68 -5.49 -15.28 15.16
N LYS A 69 -4.50 -15.63 16.01
CA LYS A 69 -3.10 -15.57 15.61
C LYS A 69 -2.80 -16.57 14.49
N PHE A 70 -1.95 -16.16 13.57
CA PHE A 70 -1.40 -17.03 12.55
C PHE A 70 -0.43 -18.02 13.20
N ALA A 71 -0.69 -19.32 13.03
CA ALA A 71 0.08 -20.40 13.64
C ALA A 71 1.38 -20.74 12.88
N GLY A 72 1.86 -19.86 12.00
CA GLY A 72 3.07 -20.07 11.21
C GLY A 72 4.06 -18.92 11.37
N LYS A 73 5.27 -19.15 10.88
CA LYS A 73 6.35 -18.16 10.87
C LYS A 73 6.05 -17.02 9.91
N ILE A 74 6.02 -15.78 10.41
CA ILE A 74 5.96 -14.57 9.57
C ILE A 74 7.37 -14.04 9.32
N THR A 75 7.73 -13.84 8.05
CA THR A 75 8.96 -13.11 7.68
C THR A 75 8.59 -11.73 7.18
N LEU A 76 8.85 -10.70 7.99
CA LEU A 76 8.67 -9.31 7.61
C LEU A 76 9.96 -8.78 6.98
N VAL A 77 9.90 -8.34 5.72
CA VAL A 77 10.97 -7.55 5.09
C VAL A 77 10.49 -6.11 5.00
N ARG A 78 11.17 -5.19 5.68
CA ARG A 78 10.83 -3.77 5.69
C ARG A 78 11.98 -2.91 5.15
N ALA A 79 11.61 -1.77 4.59
CA ALA A 79 12.56 -0.74 4.17
C ALA A 79 13.23 -0.08 5.40
N GLN A 80 14.47 0.37 5.23
CA GLN A 80 15.21 1.09 6.26
C GLN A 80 14.67 2.49 6.47
N GLN A 81 14.27 3.17 5.39
CA GLN A 81 13.55 4.43 5.49
C GLN A 81 12.10 4.13 5.82
N GLY A 82 11.67 4.55 7.00
CA GLY A 82 10.31 4.35 7.47
C GLY A 82 9.27 4.98 6.57
N SER A 83 8.10 4.36 6.51
CA SER A 83 6.92 4.88 5.79
C SER A 83 6.25 6.08 6.50
N GLY A 84 6.84 6.58 7.59
CA GLY A 84 6.23 7.57 8.48
C GLY A 84 5.22 7.00 9.48
N ARG A 85 5.02 5.67 9.51
CA ARG A 85 4.13 4.97 10.46
C ARG A 85 4.86 4.18 11.56
N GLU A 86 6.19 4.30 11.63
CA GLU A 86 7.00 3.58 12.62
C GLU A 86 6.68 3.97 14.06
N GLU A 87 6.23 5.22 14.28
CA GLU A 87 5.79 5.69 15.60
C GLU A 87 4.49 5.01 16.08
N GLU A 88 3.61 4.59 15.16
CA GLU A 88 2.32 3.97 15.49
C GLU A 88 2.41 2.44 15.55
N LEU A 89 3.19 1.82 14.65
CA LEU A 89 3.22 0.36 14.47
C LEU A 89 4.49 -0.32 14.99
N GLY A 90 5.44 0.46 15.52
CA GLY A 90 6.73 -0.06 15.98
C GLY A 90 7.60 -0.63 14.85
N ASN A 91 8.69 -1.29 15.23
CA ASN A 91 9.69 -1.83 14.30
C ASN A 91 9.25 -3.12 13.59
N ASP A 92 8.24 -3.81 14.11
CA ASP A 92 7.71 -5.07 13.60
C ASP A 92 6.39 -4.90 12.83
N TYR A 93 5.92 -3.66 12.66
CA TYR A 93 4.63 -3.34 12.04
C TYR A 93 3.43 -4.08 12.65
N GLY A 94 3.48 -4.39 13.95
CA GLY A 94 2.43 -5.11 14.66
C GLY A 94 2.39 -6.62 14.39
N VAL A 95 3.40 -7.20 13.74
CA VAL A 95 3.47 -8.63 13.44
C VAL A 95 3.45 -9.48 14.72
N ALA A 96 4.09 -9.05 15.80
CA ALA A 96 4.09 -9.78 17.07
C ALA A 96 2.69 -9.91 17.70
N ALA A 97 1.75 -9.02 17.36
CA ALA A 97 0.37 -9.11 17.82
C ALA A 97 -0.39 -10.26 17.13
N VAL A 98 0.00 -10.61 15.91
CA VAL A 98 -0.74 -11.53 15.03
C VAL A 98 -0.03 -12.87 14.76
N SER A 99 1.23 -13.04 15.15
CA SER A 99 1.92 -14.34 15.16
C SER A 99 2.95 -14.44 16.29
N ASP A 100 3.04 -15.63 16.90
CA ASP A 100 4.03 -15.93 17.93
C ASP A 100 5.42 -16.18 17.33
N GLU A 101 5.50 -16.72 16.11
CA GLU A 101 6.75 -16.97 15.41
C GLU A 101 6.95 -15.94 14.29
N HIS A 102 7.93 -15.05 14.44
CA HIS A 102 8.22 -14.03 13.45
C HIS A 102 9.71 -13.67 13.38
N GLN A 103 10.12 -13.17 12.22
CA GLN A 103 11.45 -12.62 11.99
C GLN A 103 11.36 -11.35 11.14
N ILE A 104 12.25 -10.39 11.40
CA ILE A 104 12.24 -9.07 10.78
C ILE A 104 13.58 -8.83 10.09
N PHE A 105 13.54 -8.45 8.83
CA PHE A 105 14.71 -8.02 8.06
C PHE A 105 14.52 -6.59 7.59
N VAL A 106 15.58 -5.79 7.72
CA VAL A 106 15.61 -4.40 7.26
C VAL A 106 16.48 -4.33 6.01
N VAL A 107 15.93 -3.78 4.93
CA VAL A 107 16.62 -3.60 3.64
C VAL A 107 16.76 -2.12 3.34
N GLY A 108 17.92 -1.70 2.83
CA GLY A 108 18.16 -0.31 2.45
C GLY A 108 17.18 0.18 1.38
N GLY A 109 16.79 1.46 1.49
CA GLY A 109 15.81 2.07 0.60
C GLY A 109 14.55 2.56 1.31
N ASP A 110 13.56 2.97 0.54
CA ASP A 110 12.21 3.34 0.97
C ASP A 110 11.19 2.25 0.59
N HIS A 111 9.90 2.53 0.82
CA HIS A 111 8.79 1.61 0.55
C HIS A 111 8.72 1.11 -0.90
N ASP A 112 9.23 1.89 -1.85
CA ASP A 112 9.22 1.53 -3.27
C ASP A 112 10.57 0.92 -3.68
N SER A 113 11.69 1.50 -3.23
CA SER A 113 13.01 1.16 -3.75
C SER A 113 13.58 -0.17 -3.23
N PHE A 114 13.19 -0.62 -2.04
CA PHE A 114 13.72 -1.86 -1.43
C PHE A 114 13.34 -3.15 -2.20
N VAL A 115 12.38 -3.05 -3.11
CA VAL A 115 11.92 -4.13 -3.99
C VAL A 115 12.21 -3.88 -5.47
N GLN A 116 12.91 -2.81 -5.81
CA GLN A 116 13.17 -2.42 -7.20
C GLN A 116 14.67 -2.36 -7.50
N GLY A 117 15.03 -2.57 -8.77
CA GLY A 117 16.40 -2.39 -9.29
C GLY A 117 17.47 -3.19 -8.54
N GLU A 118 18.69 -2.64 -8.48
CA GLU A 118 19.83 -3.28 -7.79
C GLU A 118 19.61 -3.41 -6.28
N SER A 119 18.77 -2.56 -5.67
CA SER A 119 18.41 -2.62 -4.24
C SER A 119 17.54 -3.83 -3.88
N SER A 120 16.93 -4.51 -4.87
CA SER A 120 16.09 -5.70 -4.63
C SER A 120 16.87 -6.97 -4.28
N SER A 121 18.17 -7.03 -4.60
CA SER A 121 19.00 -8.24 -4.43
C SER A 121 18.95 -8.79 -2.99
N LYS A 122 19.00 -7.89 -1.99
CA LYS A 122 18.92 -8.28 -0.58
C LYS A 122 17.55 -8.86 -0.21
N THR A 123 16.48 -8.28 -0.72
CA THR A 123 15.11 -8.78 -0.53
C THR A 123 14.96 -10.18 -1.14
N VAL A 124 15.51 -10.40 -2.33
CA VAL A 124 15.52 -11.71 -3.00
C VAL A 124 16.29 -12.76 -2.19
N GLU A 125 17.47 -12.43 -1.68
CA GLU A 125 18.25 -13.33 -0.81
C GLU A 125 17.45 -13.77 0.43
N ILE A 126 16.79 -12.81 1.11
CA ILE A 126 15.98 -13.08 2.30
C ILE A 126 14.82 -14.02 1.98
N ILE A 127 14.10 -13.76 0.88
CA ILE A 127 12.98 -14.62 0.45
C ILE A 127 13.47 -16.03 0.14
N ASN A 128 14.57 -16.18 -0.60
CA ASN A 128 15.13 -17.48 -0.93
C ASN A 128 15.57 -18.26 0.32
N GLN A 129 16.15 -17.57 1.30
CA GLN A 129 16.50 -18.17 2.58
C GLN A 129 15.25 -18.64 3.34
N ALA A 130 14.21 -17.80 3.45
CA ALA A 130 12.96 -18.15 4.13
C ALA A 130 12.26 -19.36 3.49
N ILE A 131 12.26 -19.45 2.16
CA ILE A 131 11.74 -20.62 1.42
C ILE A 131 12.57 -21.87 1.73
N THR A 132 13.90 -21.74 1.72
CA THR A 132 14.81 -22.87 2.01
C THR A 132 14.63 -23.38 3.44
N GLU A 133 14.52 -22.49 4.43
CA GLU A 133 14.24 -22.83 5.83
C GLU A 133 12.90 -23.58 5.96
N THR A 134 11.86 -23.11 5.27
CA THR A 134 10.53 -23.73 5.29
C THR A 134 10.55 -25.14 4.70
N ASN A 135 11.33 -25.38 3.64
CA ASN A 135 11.39 -26.69 2.99
C ASN A 135 12.23 -27.73 3.76
N ASN A 136 13.03 -27.30 4.73
CA ASN A 136 13.92 -28.17 5.51
C ASN A 136 13.33 -28.54 6.89
N ASN A 137 12.19 -27.96 7.26
CA ASN A 137 11.43 -28.25 8.49
C ASN A 137 10.21 -29.13 8.19
#